data_AF-A0A093XVJ9-F1
#
_entry.id   AF-A0A093XVJ9-F1
#
_cell.length_a   1.000
_cell.length_b   1.000
_cell.length_c   1.000
_cell.angle_alpha   90.00
_cell.angle_beta   90.00
_cell.angle_gamma   90.00
#
_symmetry.space_group_name_H-M   'P 1'
#
loop_
_entity.id
_entity.type
_entity.pdbx_description
1 polymer ?
#
loop_
_entity_poly.entity_id
_entity_poly.type
_entity_poly.pdbx_seq_one_letter_code
_entity_poly.pdbx_strand_id
1 'polypeptide(L)'
;LGLDLFFVKVSDLMFIAPSIPHLRNLQLDVQYHEALPDESWLGRLAAPAKWTQDPDSESYLGFTPGTKSYVNGDLVSEAGAKTAMVGPTPFPSTRVPRVGLVEVKRGEPEYENLAREQDLEDGRVNGDVAKEGTNGHVEAEKSESEAPKKEESDAGVTNGVGANGVL
;
A
#
# COMPACT_ATOMS: atom_id res chain seq x y z
N LEU A 1 17.64 -28.38 21.90
CA LEU A 1 16.27 -28.10 22.39
C LEU A 1 15.43 -27.74 21.18
N GLY A 2 14.44 -28.55 20.81
CA GLY A 2 13.38 -28.11 19.91
C GLY A 2 12.38 -27.31 20.73
N LEU A 3 11.92 -26.16 20.22
CA LEU A 3 10.80 -25.46 20.83
C LEU A 3 9.53 -26.19 20.41
N ASP A 4 8.80 -26.73 21.39
CA ASP A 4 7.44 -27.20 21.16
C ASP A 4 6.54 -25.98 20.87
N LEU A 5 5.69 -26.06 19.85
CA LEU A 5 4.67 -25.04 19.62
C LEU A 5 3.60 -25.19 20.71
N PHE A 6 3.40 -24.13 21.48
CA PHE A 6 2.31 -24.02 22.44
C PHE A 6 1.42 -22.82 22.10
N PHE A 7 0.11 -23.01 22.24
CA PHE A 7 -0.85 -21.94 22.03
C PHE A 7 -1.04 -21.17 23.33
N VAL A 8 -0.85 -19.85 23.27
CA VAL A 8 -1.10 -18.92 24.38
C VAL A 8 -2.25 -18.01 23.98
N LYS A 9 -3.18 -17.76 24.90
CA LYS A 9 -4.18 -16.72 24.70
C LYS A 9 -3.48 -15.37 24.70
N VAL A 10 -3.78 -14.55 23.70
CA VAL A 10 -3.20 -13.20 23.61
C VAL A 10 -3.47 -12.40 24.90
N SER A 11 -4.65 -12.54 25.50
CA SER A 11 -4.99 -11.91 26.78
C SER A 11 -4.01 -12.27 27.90
N ASP A 12 -3.61 -13.53 27.97
CA ASP A 12 -2.74 -14.03 29.04
C ASP A 12 -1.32 -13.54 28.81
N LEU A 13 -0.86 -13.51 27.55
CA LEU A 13 0.43 -12.92 27.18
C LEU A 13 0.48 -11.43 27.50
N MET A 14 -0.55 -10.67 27.14
CA MET A 14 -0.63 -9.24 27.40
C MET A 14 -0.73 -8.93 28.89
N PHE A 15 -1.37 -9.80 29.67
CA PHE A 15 -1.42 -9.68 31.13
C PHE A 15 -0.04 -9.85 31.79
N ILE A 16 0.78 -10.80 31.30
CA ILE A 16 2.11 -11.06 31.89
C ILE A 16 3.21 -10.17 31.30
N ALA A 17 3.06 -9.66 30.08
CA ALA A 17 4.10 -8.90 29.38
C ALA A 17 4.71 -7.75 30.21
N PRO A 18 3.93 -6.95 30.98
CA PRO A 18 4.49 -5.87 31.82
C PRO A 18 5.38 -6.35 32.96
N SER A 19 5.19 -7.60 33.40
CA SER A 19 5.98 -8.22 34.48
C SER A 19 7.33 -8.74 33.99
N ILE A 20 7.50 -8.92 32.67
CA ILE A 20 8.74 -9.38 32.05
C ILE A 20 9.61 -8.16 31.74
N PRO A 21 10.76 -7.95 32.39
CA PRO A 21 11.55 -6.73 32.25
C PRO A 21 11.93 -6.39 30.80
N HIS A 22 12.17 -7.40 29.97
CA HIS A 22 12.56 -7.23 28.57
C HIS A 22 11.40 -6.94 27.61
N LEU A 23 10.14 -7.10 28.04
CA LEU A 23 8.95 -6.79 27.24
C LEU A 23 8.27 -5.48 27.68
N ARG A 24 8.78 -4.85 28.73
CA ARG A 24 8.22 -3.63 29.28
C ARG A 24 8.44 -2.45 28.35
N ASN A 25 7.40 -1.65 28.15
CA ASN A 25 7.35 -0.50 27.24
C ASN A 25 7.69 -0.83 25.78
N LEU A 26 7.66 -2.10 25.39
CA LEU A 26 7.74 -2.49 24.00
C LEU A 26 6.33 -2.50 23.39
N GLN A 27 6.25 -2.09 22.12
CA GLN A 27 5.07 -2.30 21.31
C GLN A 27 5.06 -3.74 20.83
N LEU A 28 3.99 -4.46 21.13
CA LEU A 28 3.73 -5.82 20.68
C LEU A 28 2.62 -5.80 19.65
N ASP A 29 2.96 -6.17 18.41
CA ASP A 29 2.01 -6.27 17.31
C ASP A 29 1.51 -7.72 17.19
N VAL A 30 0.19 -7.89 17.27
CA VAL A 30 -0.49 -9.17 17.16
C VAL A 30 -1.17 -9.24 15.79
N GLN A 31 -0.70 -10.16 14.96
CA GLN A 31 -1.24 -10.40 13.62
C GLN A 31 -2.08 -11.68 13.62
N TYR A 32 -3.21 -11.61 12.94
CA TYR A 32 -4.09 -12.75 12.76
C TYR A 32 -3.58 -13.67 11.65
N HIS A 33 -3.48 -14.96 11.94
CA HIS A 33 -3.15 -15.99 10.98
C HIS A 33 -4.00 -17.24 11.20
N GLU A 34 -4.55 -17.79 10.12
CA GLU A 34 -5.25 -19.07 10.17
C GLU A 34 -4.29 -20.23 9.88
N ALA A 35 -4.36 -21.26 10.73
CA ALA A 35 -3.75 -22.53 10.41
C ALA A 35 -4.49 -23.19 9.24
N LEU A 36 -3.72 -23.67 8.26
CA LEU A 36 -4.26 -24.45 7.16
C LEU A 36 -4.93 -25.72 7.71
N PRO A 37 -6.15 -26.07 7.26
CA PRO A 37 -6.83 -27.28 7.73
C PRO A 37 -6.04 -28.55 7.40
N ASP A 38 -5.45 -28.61 6.20
CA ASP A 38 -4.71 -29.75 5.68
C ASP A 38 -3.79 -29.30 4.52
N GLU A 39 -2.94 -30.22 4.04
CA GLU A 39 -1.98 -29.97 2.95
C GLU A 39 -2.65 -29.67 1.60
N SER A 40 -3.93 -30.01 1.38
CA SER A 40 -4.64 -29.73 0.13
C SER A 40 -4.91 -28.23 -0.09
N TRP A 41 -4.66 -27.41 0.93
CA TRP A 41 -4.69 -25.96 0.86
C TRP A 41 -3.36 -25.36 0.37
N LEU A 42 -2.27 -26.13 0.39
CA LEU A 42 -0.99 -25.67 -0.15
C LEU A 42 -1.13 -25.40 -1.66
N GLY A 43 -0.86 -24.16 -2.06
CA GLY A 43 -0.94 -23.73 -3.46
C GLY A 43 -2.29 -23.15 -3.89
N ARG A 44 -3.29 -23.08 -3.00
CA ARG A 44 -4.52 -22.33 -3.29
C ARG A 44 -4.27 -20.83 -3.20
N LEU A 45 -4.87 -20.07 -4.11
CA LEU A 45 -4.83 -18.60 -4.09
C LEU A 45 -5.64 -17.99 -2.93
N ALA A 46 -6.57 -18.76 -2.35
CA ALA A 46 -7.43 -18.30 -1.27
C ALA A 46 -7.04 -18.98 0.05
N ALA A 47 -6.81 -18.17 1.09
CA ALA A 47 -6.67 -18.65 2.45
C ALA A 47 -8.04 -19.02 3.04
N PRO A 48 -8.08 -19.92 4.03
CA PRO A 48 -9.25 -20.09 4.89
C PRO A 48 -9.69 -18.74 5.50
N ALA A 49 -11.00 -18.54 5.62
CA ALA A 49 -11.61 -17.33 6.19
C ALA A 49 -12.56 -17.71 7.33
N LYS A 50 -12.08 -18.55 8.27
CA LYS A 50 -12.84 -18.98 9.45
C LYS A 50 -13.23 -17.78 10.32
N TRP A 51 -12.44 -16.71 10.33
CA TRP A 51 -12.77 -15.46 11.03
C TRP A 51 -14.15 -14.88 10.65
N THR A 52 -14.69 -15.21 9.47
CA THR A 52 -16.03 -14.74 9.07
C THR A 52 -17.16 -15.29 9.94
N GLN A 53 -16.90 -16.39 10.66
CA GLN A 53 -17.86 -17.03 11.57
C GLN A 53 -17.76 -16.50 13.00
N ASP A 54 -16.77 -15.64 13.29
CA ASP A 54 -16.60 -15.09 14.62
C ASP A 54 -17.74 -14.10 14.94
N PRO A 55 -18.20 -14.01 16.21
CA PRO A 55 -19.33 -13.15 16.58
C PRO A 55 -19.14 -11.66 16.28
N ASP A 56 -17.89 -11.21 16.17
CA ASP A 56 -17.48 -9.83 15.92
C ASP A 56 -17.03 -9.59 14.46
N SER A 57 -17.25 -10.55 13.57
CA SER A 57 -16.74 -10.50 12.18
C SER A 57 -17.25 -9.30 11.37
N GLU A 58 -18.44 -8.80 11.70
CA GLU A 58 -19.03 -7.59 11.07
C GLU A 58 -18.17 -6.34 11.28
N SER A 59 -17.42 -6.27 12.39
CA SER A 59 -16.56 -5.12 12.69
C SER A 59 -15.39 -4.96 11.71
N TYR A 60 -15.01 -6.04 11.02
CA TYR A 60 -13.89 -6.04 10.10
C TYR A 60 -14.26 -5.61 8.67
N LEU A 61 -15.53 -5.25 8.41
CA LEU A 61 -16.02 -4.77 7.11
C LEU A 61 -15.71 -5.72 5.93
N GLY A 62 -15.70 -7.03 6.18
CA GLY A 62 -15.38 -8.04 5.17
C GLY A 62 -13.88 -8.24 4.92
N PHE A 63 -13.00 -7.61 5.72
CA PHE A 63 -11.57 -7.85 5.72
C PHE A 63 -11.17 -8.78 6.87
N THR A 64 -10.04 -9.46 6.74
CA THR A 64 -9.47 -10.24 7.85
C THR A 64 -9.23 -9.34 9.07
N PRO A 65 -9.32 -9.87 10.31
CA PRO A 65 -8.91 -9.13 11.50
C PRO A 65 -7.54 -8.50 11.29
N GLY A 66 -7.43 -7.21 11.58
CA GLY A 66 -6.19 -6.47 11.37
C GLY A 66 -5.26 -6.54 12.57
N THR A 67 -4.10 -5.91 12.43
CA THR A 67 -3.04 -5.93 13.44
C THR A 67 -3.46 -5.15 14.68
N LYS A 68 -3.37 -5.78 15.85
CA LYS A 68 -3.60 -5.13 17.16
C LYS A 68 -2.26 -4.81 17.81
N SER A 69 -2.04 -3.56 18.19
CA SER A 69 -0.79 -3.09 18.79
C SER A 69 -0.98 -2.83 20.28
N TYR A 70 -0.15 -3.44 21.11
CA TYR A 70 -0.23 -3.35 22.57
C TYR A 70 1.04 -2.71 23.14
N VAL A 71 0.90 -1.93 24.22
CA VAL A 71 2.04 -1.42 25.00
C VAL A 71 1.74 -1.67 26.47
N ASN A 72 2.65 -2.34 27.17
CA ASN A 72 2.44 -2.75 28.57
C ASN A 72 1.12 -3.52 28.79
N GLY A 73 0.73 -4.34 27.81
CA GLY A 73 -0.50 -5.14 27.89
C GLY A 73 -1.79 -4.39 27.52
N ASP A 74 -1.73 -3.07 27.38
CA ASP A 74 -2.87 -2.24 26.98
C ASP A 74 -2.95 -2.13 25.46
N LEU A 75 -4.15 -2.28 24.89
CA LEU A 75 -4.40 -2.10 23.46
C LEU A 75 -4.31 -0.61 23.11
N VAL A 76 -3.36 -0.24 22.25
CA VAL A 76 -3.11 1.15 21.85
C VAL A 76 -3.72 1.46 20.49
N SER A 77 -3.69 0.50 19.56
CA SER A 77 -4.24 0.68 18.23
C SER A 77 -4.67 -0.64 17.61
N GLU A 78 -5.64 -0.54 16.70
CA GLU A 78 -6.05 -1.63 15.83
C GLU A 78 -6.04 -1.12 14.39
N ALA A 79 -5.22 -1.75 13.56
CA ALA A 79 -5.26 -1.57 12.12
C ALA A 79 -6.48 -2.33 11.57
N GLY A 80 -7.13 -1.79 10.56
CA GLY A 80 -8.30 -2.43 9.98
C GLY A 80 -8.86 -1.61 8.84
N ALA A 81 -9.79 -2.21 8.11
CA ALA A 81 -10.57 -1.49 7.12
C ALA A 81 -11.34 -0.38 7.82
N LYS A 82 -11.28 0.82 7.24
CA LYS A 82 -12.05 1.98 7.70
C LYS A 82 -12.95 2.40 6.57
N THR A 83 -14.19 2.73 6.89
CA THR A 83 -15.08 3.36 5.92
C THR A 83 -14.46 4.69 5.50
N ALA A 84 -14.13 4.82 4.22
CA ALA A 84 -13.67 6.08 3.68
C ALA A 84 -14.81 7.09 3.74
N MET A 85 -14.59 8.22 4.41
CA MET A 85 -15.54 9.33 4.36
C MET A 85 -15.37 10.04 3.02
N VAL A 86 -16.31 9.83 2.10
CA VAL A 86 -16.35 10.61 0.87
C VAL A 86 -16.76 12.04 1.25
N GLY A 87 -15.96 13.02 0.84
CA GLY A 87 -16.31 14.42 1.04
C GLY A 87 -17.65 14.75 0.36
N PRO A 88 -18.43 15.72 0.89
CA PRO A 88 -19.69 16.13 0.26
C PRO A 88 -19.45 16.76 -1.13
N THR A 89 -18.24 17.26 -1.36
CA THR A 89 -17.84 17.81 -2.65
C THR A 89 -17.47 16.65 -3.58
N PRO A 90 -18.16 16.48 -4.72
CA PRO A 90 -17.72 15.53 -5.72
C PRO A 90 -16.30 15.88 -6.18
N PHE A 91 -15.57 14.89 -6.67
CA PHE A 91 -14.29 15.17 -7.32
C PHE A 91 -14.49 16.26 -8.39
N PRO A 92 -13.64 17.29 -8.43
CA PRO A 92 -13.75 18.33 -9.44
C PRO A 92 -13.62 17.69 -10.82
N SER A 93 -14.71 17.66 -11.59
CA SER A 93 -14.71 17.16 -12.96
C SER A 93 -14.93 18.31 -13.91
N THR A 94 -13.86 18.89 -14.43
CA THR A 94 -13.95 19.80 -15.58
C THR A 94 -13.97 18.92 -16.82
N ARG A 95 -15.15 18.62 -17.36
CA ARG A 95 -15.28 17.87 -18.62
C ARG A 95 -15.41 18.85 -19.78
N VAL A 96 -14.94 18.44 -20.96
CA VAL A 96 -15.08 19.26 -22.17
C VAL A 96 -16.57 19.48 -22.42
N PRO A 97 -17.03 20.74 -22.57
CA PRO A 97 -18.41 21.01 -23.00
C PRO A 97 -18.69 20.29 -24.33
N ARG A 98 -19.69 19.41 -24.35
CA ARG A 98 -20.08 18.68 -25.57
C ARG A 98 -21.31 19.33 -26.20
N VAL A 99 -21.27 19.55 -27.51
CA VAL A 99 -22.48 19.86 -28.29
C VAL A 99 -23.13 18.52 -28.69
N GLY A 100 -23.99 17.99 -27.81
CA GLY A 100 -24.64 16.68 -28.01
C GLY A 100 -23.78 15.47 -27.61
N LEU A 101 -24.06 14.30 -28.19
CA LEU A 101 -23.33 13.04 -27.98
C LEU A 101 -22.13 12.88 -28.93
N VAL A 102 -21.55 13.99 -29.39
CA VAL A 102 -20.42 14.00 -30.31
C VAL A 102 -19.12 13.99 -29.50
N GLU A 103 -18.20 13.11 -29.88
CA GLU A 103 -16.84 13.07 -29.35
C GLU A 103 -16.09 14.35 -29.76
N VAL A 104 -15.51 15.05 -28.79
CA VAL A 104 -14.60 16.17 -29.04
C VAL A 104 -13.21 15.60 -29.25
N LYS A 105 -12.61 15.88 -30.41
CA LYS A 105 -11.30 15.33 -30.78
C LYS A 105 -10.16 16.24 -30.33
N ARG A 106 -8.98 15.64 -30.14
CA ARG A 106 -7.73 16.38 -29.94
C ARG A 106 -7.46 17.30 -31.15
N GLY A 107 -7.11 18.56 -30.90
CA GLY A 107 -6.99 19.61 -31.91
C GLY A 107 -8.25 20.48 -32.10
N GLU A 108 -9.39 20.13 -31.52
CA GLU A 108 -10.54 21.04 -31.43
C GLU A 108 -10.31 22.10 -30.35
N PRO A 109 -10.73 23.36 -30.56
CA PRO A 109 -10.43 24.44 -29.62
C PRO A 109 -11.00 24.18 -28.23
N GLU A 110 -12.14 23.50 -28.13
CA GLU A 110 -12.76 23.10 -26.86
C GLU A 110 -11.91 22.09 -26.09
N TYR A 111 -11.25 21.16 -26.79
CA TYR A 111 -10.32 20.20 -26.19
C TYR A 111 -9.05 20.90 -25.70
N GLU A 112 -8.43 21.71 -26.56
CA GLU A 112 -7.15 22.38 -26.24
C GLU A 112 -7.29 23.39 -25.10
N ASN A 113 -8.42 24.11 -25.02
CA ASN A 113 -8.67 25.05 -23.94
C ASN A 113 -8.83 24.35 -22.59
N LEU A 114 -9.50 23.20 -22.56
CA LEU A 114 -9.64 22.40 -21.34
C LEU A 114 -8.30 21.75 -20.95
N ALA A 115 -7.56 21.22 -21.92
CA ALA A 115 -6.23 20.67 -21.67
C ALA A 115 -5.30 21.73 -21.04
N ARG A 116 -5.36 22.97 -21.52
CA ARG A 116 -4.66 24.11 -20.92
C ARG A 116 -5.14 24.44 -19.51
N GLU A 117 -6.45 24.47 -19.28
CA GLU A 117 -7.03 24.74 -17.95
C GLU A 117 -6.63 23.66 -16.92
N GLN A 118 -6.32 22.45 -17.38
CA GLN A 118 -5.92 21.31 -16.55
C GLN A 118 -4.39 21.09 -16.51
N ASP A 119 -3.59 21.97 -17.11
CA ASP A 119 -2.13 21.83 -17.25
C ASP A 119 -1.72 20.51 -17.95
N LEU A 120 -2.52 20.05 -18.92
CA LEU A 120 -2.34 18.82 -19.69
C LEU A 120 -1.85 19.05 -21.13
N GLU A 121 -1.38 20.26 -21.48
CA GLU A 121 -0.98 20.64 -22.86
C GLU A 121 0.08 19.70 -23.45
N ASP A 122 0.99 19.20 -22.60
CA ASP A 122 2.09 18.32 -23.03
C ASP A 122 1.66 16.85 -23.21
N GLY A 123 0.37 16.54 -23.03
CA GLY A 123 -0.14 15.17 -22.98
C GLY A 123 0.47 14.38 -21.83
N ARG A 124 1.00 15.07 -20.81
CA ARG A 124 1.66 14.46 -19.66
C ARG A 124 0.73 14.50 -18.47
N VAL A 125 0.42 13.35 -17.91
CA VAL A 125 -0.28 13.23 -16.63
C VAL A 125 0.75 12.69 -15.64
N ASN A 126 1.04 13.42 -14.56
CA ASN A 126 2.09 13.08 -13.59
C ASN A 126 3.51 12.90 -14.18
N GLY A 127 3.83 13.63 -15.25
CA GLY A 127 5.17 13.58 -15.88
C GLY A 127 5.36 12.51 -16.95
N ASP A 128 4.42 11.56 -17.07
CA ASP A 128 4.44 10.52 -18.10
C ASP A 128 3.58 10.91 -19.30
N VAL A 129 4.08 10.67 -20.51
CA VAL A 129 3.32 10.91 -21.75
C VAL A 129 2.17 9.92 -21.82
N ALA A 130 0.95 10.42 -21.64
CA ALA A 130 -0.27 9.64 -21.80
C ALA A 130 -0.40 9.23 -23.28
N LYS A 131 -0.22 7.94 -23.56
CA LYS A 131 -0.59 7.38 -24.86
C LYS A 131 -2.12 7.29 -24.93
N GLU A 132 -2.67 7.74 -26.05
CA GLU A 132 -4.10 7.74 -26.33
C GLU A 132 -4.59 6.28 -26.48
N GLY A 133 -5.12 5.72 -25.40
CA GLY A 133 -5.75 4.41 -25.39
C GLY A 133 -7.15 4.48 -26.02
N THR A 134 -7.55 3.41 -26.71
CA THR A 134 -8.73 3.33 -27.58
C THR A 134 -10.09 3.57 -26.91
N ASN A 135 -10.18 3.84 -25.60
CA ASN A 135 -11.44 4.08 -24.91
C ASN A 135 -11.30 4.99 -23.65
N GLY A 136 -10.37 5.95 -23.63
CA GLY A 136 -10.21 6.86 -22.49
C GLY A 136 -9.71 6.20 -21.19
N HIS A 137 -9.16 4.99 -21.28
CA HIS A 137 -8.41 4.36 -20.21
C HIS A 137 -6.91 4.63 -20.46
N VAL A 138 -6.25 5.33 -19.53
CA VAL A 138 -4.80 5.50 -19.56
C VAL A 138 -4.19 4.24 -18.97
N GLU A 139 -3.60 3.38 -19.80
CA GLU A 139 -2.65 2.39 -19.31
C GLU A 139 -1.29 3.09 -19.14
N ALA A 140 -0.85 3.24 -17.90
CA ALA A 140 0.52 3.64 -17.61
C ALA A 140 1.42 2.44 -17.95
N GLU A 141 2.15 2.52 -19.06
CA GLU A 141 3.21 1.56 -19.34
C GLU A 141 4.33 1.77 -18.32
N LYS A 142 4.49 0.80 -17.42
CA LYS A 142 5.63 0.67 -16.52
C LYS A 142 6.88 0.59 -17.38
N SER A 143 7.70 1.64 -17.39
CA SER A 143 9.03 1.59 -18.00
C SER A 143 9.86 0.54 -17.24
N GLU A 144 10.18 -0.55 -17.93
CA GLU A 144 11.24 -1.46 -17.52
C GLU A 144 12.54 -0.67 -17.53
N SER A 145 13.04 -0.30 -16.35
CA SER A 145 14.42 0.13 -16.19
C SER A 145 15.31 -1.08 -16.50
N GLU A 146 15.94 -1.04 -17.67
CA GLU A 146 16.98 -1.96 -18.12
C GLU A 146 18.10 -2.06 -17.06
N ALA A 147 18.40 -3.29 -16.64
CA ALA A 147 19.40 -3.57 -15.62
C ALA A 147 20.82 -3.19 -16.11
N PRO A 148 21.63 -2.44 -15.35
CA PRO A 148 22.99 -2.12 -15.77
C PRO A 148 23.88 -3.38 -15.66
N LYS A 149 24.50 -3.74 -16.78
CA LYS A 149 25.53 -4.78 -16.89
C LYS A 149 26.71 -4.44 -15.98
N LYS A 150 27.13 -5.41 -15.16
CA LYS A 150 28.43 -5.40 -14.48
C LYS A 150 29.53 -5.48 -15.53
N GLU A 151 30.32 -4.43 -15.67
CA GLU A 151 31.69 -4.54 -16.16
C GLU A 151 32.65 -4.38 -14.98
N GLU A 152 33.44 -5.42 -14.78
CA GLU A 152 34.50 -5.54 -13.80
C GLU A 152 35.78 -4.98 -14.45
N SER A 153 36.39 -3.96 -13.83
CA SER A 153 37.80 -3.66 -14.05
C SER A 153 38.46 -3.25 -12.74
N ASP A 154 39.50 -4.00 -12.43
CA ASP A 154 40.38 -3.90 -11.27
C ASP A 154 41.54 -2.93 -11.58
N ALA A 155 41.82 -2.01 -10.65
CA ALA A 155 43.16 -1.59 -10.22
C ALA A 155 43.16 -0.18 -9.60
N GLY A 156 43.78 -0.03 -8.42
CA GLY A 156 44.69 1.11 -8.17
C GLY A 156 44.29 2.20 -7.17
N VAL A 157 44.33 1.87 -5.87
CA VAL A 157 44.95 2.62 -4.75
C VAL A 157 45.39 4.09 -4.98
N THR A 158 44.87 5.06 -4.21
CA THR A 158 45.60 5.88 -3.18
C THR A 158 44.75 7.02 -2.58
N ASN A 159 45.11 7.34 -1.32
CA ASN A 159 44.58 8.25 -0.31
C ASN A 159 44.24 9.72 -0.68
N GLY A 160 43.36 10.35 0.12
CA GLY A 160 43.30 11.81 0.23
C GLY A 160 42.25 12.34 1.23
N VAL A 161 42.73 12.75 2.41
CA VAL A 161 42.01 13.47 3.49
C VAL A 161 41.72 14.92 3.08
N GLY A 162 40.60 15.51 3.52
CA GLY A 162 40.37 16.97 3.41
C GLY A 162 38.99 17.44 3.89
N ALA A 163 38.97 18.39 4.81
CA ALA A 163 37.85 18.85 5.62
C ALA A 163 37.13 20.12 5.10
N ASN A 164 36.04 20.48 5.81
CA ASN A 164 35.36 21.80 5.92
C ASN A 164 34.42 22.17 4.74
N GLY A 165 33.24 22.79 4.89
CA GLY A 165 32.58 23.45 6.01
C GLY A 165 31.79 24.68 5.47
N VAL A 166 30.68 25.04 6.14
CA VAL A 166 29.95 26.35 6.10
C VAL A 166 29.18 26.63 4.78
N LEU A 167 27.93 27.12 4.73
CA LEU A 167 27.05 27.93 5.61
C LEU A 167 25.65 27.30 5.75
#